data_AF-A0AA43BUJ7-F1
#
_entry.id   AF-A0AA43BUJ7-F1
#
_cell.length_a   1.000
_cell.length_b   1.000
_cell.length_c   1.000
_cell.angle_alpha   90.00
_cell.angle_beta   90.00
_cell.angle_gamma   90.00
#
_symmetry.space_group_name_H-M   'P 1'
#
loop_
_entity.id
_entity.type
_entity.pdbx_description
1 polymer ?
#
loop_
_entity_poly.entity_id
_entity_poly.type
_entity_poly.pdbx_seq_one_letter_code
_entity_poly.pdbx_strand_id
1 'polypeptide(L)'
;MAGQLAVPRILWVALFFSTLLYLAVIELTTLEGEPSWQGLLLPLAVAAVMMAGASLVAPRLLLRQRSSKSTEESSSTQAAGAYLVALILAMALAEAVAILGFILGIRGAPVTVVMPFFVVTWILMLLRFPTQEKLDEFRA
;
A
#
# COMPACT_ATOMS: atom_id res chain seq x y z
N MET A 1 -2.58 -17.56 -20.74
CA MET A 1 -3.12 -16.36 -20.04
C MET A 1 -2.87 -16.33 -18.53
N ALA A 2 -2.51 -17.43 -17.85
CA ALA A 2 -2.21 -17.44 -16.41
C ALA A 2 -0.96 -16.64 -15.97
N GLY A 3 -0.02 -16.38 -16.89
CA GLY A 3 1.25 -15.72 -16.55
C GLY A 3 1.16 -14.21 -16.23
N GLN A 4 0.12 -13.51 -16.70
CA GLN A 4 0.03 -12.05 -16.54
C GLN A 4 -0.42 -11.59 -15.15
N LEU A 5 -1.13 -12.45 -14.40
CA LEU A 5 -1.48 -12.17 -13.00
C LEU A 5 -0.47 -12.70 -11.98
N ALA A 6 0.47 -13.54 -12.41
CA ALA A 6 1.46 -14.12 -11.50
C ALA A 6 2.32 -13.01 -10.86
N VAL A 7 2.84 -12.08 -11.67
CA VAL A 7 3.69 -10.98 -11.19
C VAL A 7 2.92 -10.05 -10.22
N PRO A 8 1.75 -9.50 -10.56
CA PRO A 8 0.95 -8.71 -9.62
C PRO A 8 0.68 -9.41 -8.29
N ARG A 9 0.37 -10.72 -8.31
CA ARG A 9 0.07 -11.50 -7.10
C ARG A 9 1.31 -11.71 -6.24
N ILE A 10 2.44 -12.03 -6.85
CA ILE A 10 3.72 -12.19 -6.12
C ILE A 10 4.10 -10.87 -5.45
N LEU A 11 4.02 -9.74 -6.17
CA LEU A 11 4.28 -8.42 -5.61
C LEU A 11 3.33 -8.08 -4.46
N TRP A 12 2.04 -8.37 -4.63
CA TRP A 12 1.04 -8.14 -3.59
C TRP A 12 1.35 -8.95 -2.32
N VAL A 13 1.66 -10.24 -2.45
CA VAL A 13 2.03 -11.10 -1.32
C VAL A 13 3.31 -10.61 -0.66
N ALA A 14 4.33 -10.24 -1.43
CA ALA A 14 5.60 -9.76 -0.91
C ALA A 14 5.43 -8.47 -0.07
N LEU A 15 4.66 -7.49 -0.58
CA LEU A 15 4.36 -6.25 0.14
C LEU A 15 3.42 -6.47 1.33
N PHE A 16 2.49 -7.41 1.24
CA PHE A 16 1.66 -7.76 2.39
C PHE A 16 2.50 -8.39 3.50
N PHE A 17 3.50 -9.19 3.14
CA PHE A 17 4.39 -9.85 4.07
C PHE A 17 5.42 -8.90 4.71
N SER A 18 5.90 -7.86 4.00
CA SER A 18 6.83 -6.85 4.57
C SER A 18 6.23 -6.11 5.78
N THR A 19 5.05 -5.53 5.60
CA THR A 19 3.89 -5.85 6.44
C THR A 19 4.08 -6.42 7.84
N LEU A 20 4.01 -7.74 7.86
CA LEU A 20 4.09 -8.60 9.04
C LEU A 20 5.50 -8.59 9.63
N LEU A 21 6.54 -8.47 8.78
CA LEU A 21 7.92 -8.36 9.24
C LEU A 21 8.13 -7.12 10.11
N TYR A 22 7.48 -5.99 9.81
CA TYR A 22 7.57 -4.80 10.68
C TYR A 22 7.03 -5.06 12.09
N LEU A 23 5.90 -5.77 12.22
CA LEU A 23 5.38 -6.18 13.52
C LEU A 23 6.31 -7.14 14.23
N ALA A 24 6.83 -8.15 13.51
CA ALA A 24 7.80 -9.09 14.06
C ALA A 24 9.05 -8.36 14.58
N VAL A 25 9.54 -7.37 13.84
CA VAL A 25 10.68 -6.54 14.27
C VAL A 25 10.37 -5.76 15.54
N ILE A 26 9.18 -5.16 15.66
CA ILE A 26 8.79 -4.45 16.89
C ILE A 26 8.73 -5.40 18.08
N GLU A 27 8.11 -6.56 17.93
CA GLU A 27 7.94 -7.52 19.03
C GLU A 27 9.25 -8.19 19.46
N LEU A 28 10.18 -8.41 18.51
CA LEU A 28 11.46 -9.06 18.79
C LEU A 28 12.54 -8.07 19.28
N THR A 29 12.33 -6.76 19.12
CA THR A 29 13.32 -5.75 19.50
C THR A 29 12.95 -5.10 20.83
N THR A 30 13.80 -5.27 21.83
CA THR A 30 13.70 -4.50 23.08
C THR A 30 14.29 -3.12 22.88
N LEU A 31 13.46 -2.09 22.97
CA LEU A 31 13.87 -0.71 22.77
C LEU A 31 14.27 -0.10 24.11
N GLU A 32 15.57 0.07 24.33
CA GLU A 32 16.11 0.77 25.50
C GLU A 32 16.03 2.29 25.27
N GLY A 33 14.98 2.93 25.79
CA GLY A 33 14.83 4.38 25.72
C GLY A 33 13.56 4.91 26.35
N GLU A 34 13.59 6.16 26.82
CA GLU A 34 12.42 6.86 27.34
C GLU A 34 11.32 6.96 26.25
N PRO A 35 10.12 6.42 26.49
CA PRO A 35 9.04 6.42 25.51
C PRO A 35 8.62 7.86 25.19
N SER A 36 8.92 8.29 23.96
CA SER A 36 8.70 9.67 23.47
C SER A 36 7.83 9.69 22.21
N TRP A 37 6.86 8.78 22.15
CA TRP A 37 5.96 8.60 21.01
C TRP A 37 4.75 9.54 21.05
N GLN A 38 4.35 10.08 22.21
CA GLN A 38 3.12 10.88 22.31
C GLN A 38 3.15 12.13 21.44
N GLY A 39 4.30 12.81 21.35
CA GLY A 39 4.47 13.99 20.50
C GLY A 39 4.43 13.69 19.00
N LEU A 40 4.70 12.44 18.60
CA LEU A 40 4.69 12.01 17.21
C LEU A 40 3.34 11.41 16.78
N LEU A 41 2.50 11.00 17.73
CA LEU A 41 1.24 10.32 17.42
C LEU A 41 0.33 11.14 16.51
N LEU A 42 0.06 12.40 16.88
CA LEU A 42 -0.83 13.26 16.10
C LEU A 42 -0.33 13.54 14.68
N PRO A 43 0.92 14.01 14.45
CA PRO A 43 1.38 14.27 13.09
C PRO A 43 1.45 13.00 12.24
N LEU A 44 1.84 11.85 12.81
CA LEU A 44 1.89 10.58 12.08
C LEU A 44 0.48 10.05 11.77
N ALA A 45 -0.49 10.20 12.67
CA ALA A 45 -1.87 9.83 12.41
C ALA A 45 -2.49 10.67 11.28
N VAL A 46 -2.26 11.98 11.28
CA VAL A 46 -2.71 12.86 10.19
C VAL A 46 -2.06 12.46 8.86
N ALA A 47 -0.75 12.23 8.86
CA ALA A 47 -0.04 11.75 7.67
C ALA A 47 -0.59 10.40 7.17
N ALA A 48 -0.89 9.47 8.07
CA ALA A 48 -1.47 8.17 7.73
C ALA A 48 -2.84 8.30 7.07
N VAL A 49 -3.72 9.17 7.59
CA VAL A 49 -5.03 9.44 6.96
C VAL A 49 -4.84 10.02 5.55
N MET A 50 -3.91 10.95 5.38
CA MET A 50 -3.60 11.53 4.07
C MET A 50 -3.06 10.49 3.08
N MET A 51 -2.15 9.61 3.52
CA MET A 51 -1.59 8.55 2.68
C MET A 51 -2.63 7.47 2.33
N ALA A 52 -3.48 7.10 3.29
CA ALA A 52 -4.60 6.19 3.05
C ALA A 52 -5.59 6.77 2.02
N GLY A 53 -5.93 8.05 2.16
CA GLY A 53 -6.75 8.78 1.19
C GLY A 53 -6.10 8.83 -0.19
N ALA A 54 -4.83 9.21 -0.26
CA ALA A 54 -4.06 9.24 -1.51
C ALA A 54 -4.00 7.87 -2.20
N SER A 55 -3.85 6.79 -1.43
CA SER A 55 -3.85 5.42 -1.95
C SER A 55 -5.16 5.09 -2.69
N LEU A 56 -6.30 5.62 -2.25
CA LEU A 56 -7.61 5.39 -2.89
C LEU A 56 -7.81 6.23 -4.15
N VAL A 57 -7.23 7.43 -4.20
CA VAL A 57 -7.40 8.37 -5.32
C VAL A 57 -6.38 8.10 -6.45
N ALA A 58 -5.14 7.74 -6.11
CA ALA A 58 -4.05 7.58 -7.07
C ALA A 58 -4.35 6.63 -8.25
N PRO A 59 -4.95 5.43 -8.06
CA PRO A 59 -5.30 4.55 -9.17
C PRO A 59 -6.28 5.22 -10.14
N ARG A 60 -7.28 5.93 -9.62
CA ARG A 60 -8.33 6.56 -10.42
C ARG A 60 -7.78 7.68 -11.31
N LEU A 61 -6.76 8.41 -10.83
CA LEU A 61 -6.11 9.46 -11.62
C LEU A 61 -5.34 8.88 -12.82
N LEU A 62 -4.67 7.74 -12.64
CA LEU A 62 -3.94 7.06 -13.72
C LEU A 62 -4.88 6.50 -14.79
N LEU A 63 -6.02 5.92 -14.38
CA LEU A 63 -7.08 5.51 -15.31
C LEU A 63 -7.61 6.70 -16.13
N ARG A 64 -7.87 7.85 -15.48
CA ARG A 64 -8.42 9.04 -16.15
C ARG A 64 -7.43 9.66 -17.14
N GLN A 65 -6.13 9.67 -16.85
CA GLN A 65 -5.09 10.17 -17.77
C GLN A 65 -4.97 9.31 -19.04
N ARG A 66 -5.29 8.02 -18.95
CA ARG A 66 -5.24 7.13 -20.12
C ARG A 66 -6.40 7.38 -21.08
N SER A 67 -7.60 7.59 -20.56
CA SER A 67 -8.78 7.92 -21.37
C SER A 67 -8.60 9.18 -22.23
N SER A 68 -7.74 10.12 -21.82
CA SER A 68 -7.45 11.31 -22.65
C SER A 68 -6.36 11.09 -23.69
N LYS A 69 -5.62 9.98 -23.62
CA LYS A 69 -4.45 9.68 -24.48
C LYS A 69 -4.73 8.54 -25.47
N SER A 70 -5.90 7.91 -25.39
CA SER A 70 -6.28 6.68 -26.07
C SER A 70 -6.94 6.86 -27.45
N THR A 71 -6.37 7.71 -28.32
CA THR A 71 -6.76 7.74 -29.75
C THR A 71 -5.78 6.95 -30.63
N GLU A 72 -4.58 6.60 -30.15
CA GLU A 72 -3.57 5.94 -30.99
C GLU A 72 -3.03 4.66 -30.33
N GLU A 73 -3.36 3.52 -30.96
CA GLU A 73 -2.78 2.17 -30.85
C GLU A 73 -2.38 1.64 -29.45
N SER A 74 -3.34 1.00 -28.78
CA SER A 74 -3.09 0.27 -27.52
C SER A 74 -2.57 -1.14 -27.78
N SER A 75 -1.24 -1.35 -27.68
CA SER A 75 -0.69 -2.70 -27.54
C SER A 75 -1.09 -3.29 -26.16
N SER A 76 -1.54 -4.55 -26.13
CA SER A 76 -2.02 -5.23 -24.90
C SER A 76 -0.97 -5.29 -23.78
N THR A 77 0.31 -5.19 -24.12
CA THR A 77 1.45 -5.12 -23.19
C THR A 77 1.49 -3.80 -22.41
N GLN A 78 1.14 -2.67 -23.04
CA GLN A 78 1.19 -1.36 -22.40
C GLN A 78 0.10 -1.19 -21.34
N ALA A 79 -1.08 -1.77 -21.58
CA ALA A 79 -2.19 -1.81 -20.62
C ALA A 79 -1.82 -2.55 -19.33
N ALA A 80 -1.15 -3.70 -19.45
CA ALA A 80 -0.70 -4.49 -18.31
C ALA A 80 0.39 -3.77 -17.50
N GLY A 81 1.30 -3.04 -18.17
CA GLY A 81 2.30 -2.20 -17.51
C GLY A 81 1.67 -1.06 -16.69
N ALA A 82 0.68 -0.36 -17.25
CA ALA A 82 -0.03 0.71 -16.54
C ALA A 82 -0.79 0.19 -15.31
N TYR A 83 -1.42 -0.99 -15.42
CA TYR A 83 -2.06 -1.66 -14.28
C TYR A 83 -1.05 -1.98 -13.17
N LEU A 84 0.11 -2.55 -13.53
CA LEU A 84 1.18 -2.85 -12.56
C LEU A 84 1.68 -1.59 -11.86
N VAL A 85 1.91 -0.50 -12.60
CA VAL A 85 2.32 0.79 -12.01
C VAL A 85 1.27 1.31 -11.04
N ALA A 86 0.00 1.29 -11.42
CA ALA A 86 -1.10 1.73 -10.56
C ALA A 86 -1.21 0.87 -9.28
N LEU A 87 -1.04 -0.45 -9.41
CA LEU A 87 -1.05 -1.37 -8.28
C LEU A 87 0.12 -1.10 -7.33
N ILE A 88 1.35 -1.00 -7.85
CA ILE A 88 2.55 -0.73 -7.04
C ILE A 88 2.42 0.60 -6.32
N LEU A 89 1.99 1.66 -7.00
CA LEU A 89 1.80 2.98 -6.41
C LEU A 89 0.79 2.95 -5.26
N ALA A 90 -0.34 2.27 -5.47
CA ALA A 90 -1.38 2.17 -4.46
C ALA A 90 -0.97 1.34 -3.25
N MET A 91 -0.22 0.25 -3.48
CA MET A 91 0.34 -0.60 -2.42
C MET A 91 1.43 0.12 -1.63
N ALA A 92 2.32 0.87 -2.29
CA ALA A 92 3.35 1.67 -1.63
C ALA A 92 2.73 2.75 -0.72
N LEU A 93 1.66 3.41 -1.16
CA LEU A 93 0.91 4.36 -0.32
C LEU A 93 0.22 3.68 0.87
N ALA A 94 -0.28 2.45 0.70
CA ALA A 94 -0.85 1.68 1.80
C ALA A 94 0.23 1.23 2.80
N GLU A 95 1.40 0.79 2.30
CA GLU A 95 2.54 0.39 3.11
C GLU A 95 3.13 1.57 3.90
N ALA A 96 3.15 2.78 3.32
CA ALA A 96 3.57 3.99 4.01
C ALA A 96 2.79 4.22 5.32
N VAL A 97 1.50 3.88 5.36
CA VAL A 97 0.68 3.94 6.59
C VAL A 97 1.22 2.99 7.66
N ALA A 98 1.60 1.76 7.29
CA ALA A 98 2.21 0.79 8.21
C ALA A 98 3.58 1.26 8.68
N ILE A 99 4.38 1.90 7.81
CA ILE A 99 5.68 2.49 8.20
C ILE A 99 5.49 3.58 9.26
N LEU A 100 4.47 4.42 9.16
CA LEU A 100 4.17 5.44 10.19
C LEU A 100 3.84 4.79 11.54
N GLY A 101 3.06 3.69 11.54
CA GLY A 101 2.83 2.88 12.73
C GLY A 101 4.12 2.22 13.25
N PHE A 102 4.97 1.74 12.34
CA PHE A 102 6.25 1.13 12.67
C PHE A 102 7.19 2.12 13.38
N ILE A 103 7.24 3.37 12.92
CA ILE A 103 7.99 4.44 13.58
C ILE A 103 7.49 4.65 15.01
N LEU A 104 6.18 4.63 15.25
CA LEU A 104 5.63 4.71 16.61
C LEU A 104 6.09 3.51 17.47
N GLY A 105 6.06 2.30 16.90
CA GLY A 105 6.54 1.08 17.55
C GLY A 105 8.01 1.18 17.98
N ILE A 106 8.90 1.61 17.09
CA ILE A 106 10.33 1.85 17.39
C ILE A 106 10.53 2.92 18.47
N ARG A 107 9.57 3.84 18.64
CA ARG A 107 9.63 4.88 19.69
C ARG A 107 8.99 4.43 21.01
N GLY A 108 8.70 3.13 21.15
CA GLY A 108 8.16 2.53 22.37
C GLY A 108 6.65 2.71 22.54
N ALA A 109 5.90 3.00 21.46
CA ALA A 109 4.45 3.03 21.53
C ALA A 109 3.91 1.60 21.78
N PRO A 110 2.88 1.45 22.63
CA PRO A 110 2.27 0.15 22.87
C PRO A 110 1.59 -0.37 21.59
N VAL A 111 1.49 -1.69 21.48
CA VAL A 111 0.86 -2.37 20.33
C VAL A 111 -0.54 -1.86 20.05
N THR A 112 -1.32 -1.49 21.08
CA THR A 112 -2.67 -0.93 20.95
C THR A 112 -2.72 0.38 20.15
N VAL A 113 -1.65 1.17 20.15
CA VAL A 113 -1.53 2.44 19.41
C VAL A 113 -1.01 2.20 17.99
N VAL A 114 -0.13 1.21 17.82
CA VAL A 114 0.50 0.88 16.55
C VAL A 114 -0.43 0.07 15.64
N MET A 115 -1.18 -0.87 16.22
CA MET A 115 -2.02 -1.83 15.51
C MET A 115 -3.03 -1.20 14.54
N PRO A 116 -3.72 -0.08 14.86
CA PRO A 116 -4.64 0.55 13.92
C PRO A 116 -4.01 0.93 12.57
N PHE A 117 -2.74 1.35 12.54
CA PHE A 117 -2.03 1.68 11.30
C PHE A 117 -1.88 0.44 10.41
N PHE A 118 -1.47 -0.68 11.00
CA PHE A 118 -1.33 -1.96 10.30
C PHE A 118 -2.67 -2.50 9.81
N VAL A 119 -3.72 -2.43 10.62
CA VAL A 119 -5.08 -2.85 10.22
C VAL A 119 -5.55 -2.04 9.02
N VAL A 120 -5.37 -0.71 9.04
CA VAL A 120 -5.72 0.16 7.90
C VAL A 120 -4.93 -0.24 6.66
N THR A 121 -3.62 -0.46 6.77
CA THR A 121 -2.79 -0.95 5.66
C THR A 121 -3.30 -2.28 5.11
N TRP A 122 -3.60 -3.26 5.96
CA TRP A 122 -4.11 -4.57 5.51
C TRP A 122 -5.45 -4.45 4.80
N ILE A 123 -6.38 -3.64 5.33
CA ILE A 123 -7.65 -3.36 4.65
C ILE A 123 -7.38 -2.76 3.26
N LEU A 124 -6.50 -1.76 3.16
CA LEU A 124 -6.15 -1.13 1.89
C LEU A 124 -5.49 -2.13 0.92
N MET A 125 -4.61 -3.00 1.39
CA MET A 125 -3.95 -4.01 0.56
C MET A 125 -4.95 -5.08 0.10
N LEU A 126 -5.83 -5.57 0.98
CA LEU A 126 -6.85 -6.57 0.64
C LEU A 126 -7.85 -6.05 -0.39
N LEU A 127 -8.31 -4.80 -0.27
CA LEU A 127 -9.17 -4.16 -1.28
C LEU A 127 -8.52 -4.10 -2.67
N ARG A 128 -7.20 -4.19 -2.73
CA ARG A 128 -6.39 -4.10 -3.95
C ARG A 128 -5.87 -5.45 -4.44
N PHE A 129 -6.44 -6.55 -3.96
CA PHE A 129 -6.09 -7.87 -4.45
C PHE A 129 -6.20 -7.92 -6.00
N PRO A 130 -5.16 -8.41 -6.70
CA PRO A 130 -5.12 -8.44 -8.16
C PRO A 130 -6.02 -9.55 -8.72
N THR A 131 -7.14 -9.14 -9.32
CA THR A 131 -8.14 -9.98 -10.01
C THR A 131 -8.10 -9.78 -11.53
N GLN A 132 -8.62 -10.76 -12.28
CA GLN A 132 -8.75 -10.67 -13.75
C GLN A 132 -9.66 -9.50 -14.16
N GLU A 133 -10.79 -9.34 -13.47
CA GLU A 133 -11.77 -8.26 -13.74
C GLU A 133 -11.12 -6.87 -13.75
N LYS A 134 -10.27 -6.57 -12.75
CA LYS A 134 -9.57 -5.28 -12.67
C LYS A 134 -8.51 -5.10 -13.76
N LEU A 135 -7.93 -6.19 -14.26
CA LEU A 135 -7.01 -6.14 -15.40
C LEU A 135 -7.77 -5.86 -16.70
N ASP A 136 -8.96 -6.45 -16.85
CA ASP A 136 -9.82 -6.27 -18.01
C ASP A 136 -10.45 -4.86 -18.04
N GLU A 137 -10.81 -4.29 -16.88
CA GLU A 137 -11.17 -2.86 -16.75
C GLU A 137 -10.05 -1.92 -17.22
N PHE A 138 -8.79 -2.32 -17.08
CA PHE A 138 -7.64 -1.57 -17.59
C PHE A 138 -7.40 -1.81 -19.09
N ARG A 139 -8.01 -2.81 -19.70
CA ARG A 139 -7.87 -3.11 -21.14
C ARG A 139 -8.98 -2.50 -21.99
N ALA A 140 -10.18 -2.43 -21.42
CA ALA A 140 -11.33 -1.73 -21.98
C ALA A 140 -11.07 -0.23 -22.11
#